data_AF-A0A2U3EXE3-F1
#
_entry.id   AF-A0A2U3EXE3-F1
#
_cell.length_a   1.000
_cell.length_b   1.000
_cell.length_c   1.000
_cell.angle_alpha   90.00
_cell.angle_beta   90.00
_cell.angle_gamma   90.00
#
_symmetry.space_group_name_H-M   'P 1'
#
loop_
_entity.id
_entity.type
_entity.pdbx_description
1 polymer ?
#
loop_
_entity_poly.entity_id
_entity_poly.type
_entity_poly.pdbx_seq_one_letter_code
_entity_poly.pdbx_strand_id
1 'polypeptide(L)' 'MSLEHYYRDELTWLRLQGRQFAESHPELSRFLSEQTTDPDVERLLEGFAFLTGSLRAKIEDEFPELTH' A
#
# COMPACT_ATOMS: atom_id res chain seq x y z
N MET A 1 0.77 4.36 17.00
CA MET A 1 0.42 5.41 16.00
C MET A 1 -1.04 5.22 15.57
N SER A 2 -1.69 6.19 14.92
CA SER A 2 -3.09 6.00 14.47
C SER A 2 -3.18 5.12 13.22
N LEU A 3 -4.29 4.39 13.05
CA LEU A 3 -4.54 3.55 11.86
C LEU A 3 -4.42 4.33 10.54
N GLU A 4 -4.84 5.61 10.54
CA GLU A 4 -4.74 6.50 9.39
C GLU A 4 -3.30 6.66 8.90
N HIS A 5 -2.32 6.71 9.81
CA HIS A 5 -0.91 6.82 9.44
C HIS A 5 -0.45 5.56 8.70
N TYR A 6 -0.70 4.38 9.26
CA TYR A 6 -0.35 3.11 8.61
C TYR A 6 -1.01 2.97 7.25
N TYR A 7 -2.29 3.31 7.13
CA TYR A 7 -3.00 3.29 5.85
C TYR A 7 -2.32 4.17 4.79
N ARG A 8 -2.01 5.42 5.13
CA ARG A 8 -1.38 6.36 4.18
C ARG A 8 0.03 5.93 3.80
N ASP A 9 0.78 5.39 4.75
CA ASP A 9 2.11 4.85 4.53
C ASP A 9 2.07 3.66 3.57
N GLU A 10 1.22 2.66 3.85
CA GLU A 10 1.06 1.48 2.99
C GLU A 10 0.58 1.86 1.59
N LEU A 11 -0.36 2.81 1.47
CA LEU A 11 -0.84 3.27 0.16
C LEU A 11 0.28 3.96 -0.64
N THR A 12 1.10 4.77 0.03
CA THR A 12 2.24 5.43 -0.61
C THR A 12 3.29 4.42 -1.04
N TRP A 13 3.60 3.46 -0.17
CA TRP A 13 4.54 2.38 -0.45
C TRP A 13 4.06 1.53 -1.63
N LEU A 14 2.77 1.15 -1.65
CA LEU A 14 2.16 0.33 -2.70
C LEU A 14 2.24 1.02 -4.07
N ARG A 15 2.00 2.34 -4.12
CA ARG A 15 2.13 3.13 -5.36
C ARG A 15 3.57 3.21 -5.85
N LEU A 16 4.52 3.44 -4.95
CA LEU A 16 5.94 3.52 -5.30
C LEU A 16 6.45 2.17 -5.83
N GLN A 17 6.11 1.08 -5.16
CA GLN A 17 6.47 -0.27 -5.60
C GLN A 17 5.76 -0.65 -6.89
N GLY A 18 4.48 -0.32 -7.03
CA GLY A 18 3.72 -0.53 -8.26
C GLY A 18 4.36 0.16 -9.46
N ARG A 19 4.82 1.39 -9.29
CA ARG A 19 5.56 2.13 -10.32
C ARG A 19 6.86 1.43 -10.70
N GLN A 20 7.71 1.08 -9.74
CA GLN A 20 9.00 0.40 -10.01
C GLN A 20 8.79 -0.94 -10.72
N PHE A 21 7.75 -1.68 -10.33
CA PHE A 21 7.41 -2.95 -10.95
C PHE A 21 6.83 -2.78 -12.36
N ALA A 22 6.03 -1.75 -12.60
CA ALA A 22 5.52 -1.40 -13.91
C ALA A 22 6.63 -0.97 -14.89
N GLU A 23 7.73 -0.39 -14.40
CA GLU A 23 8.90 -0.06 -15.23
C GLU A 23 9.58 -1.30 -15.81
N SER A 24 9.61 -2.41 -15.07
CA SER A 24 10.13 -3.70 -15.56
C SER A 24 9.10 -4.56 -16.30
N HIS A 25 7.79 -4.31 -16.09
CA HIS A 25 6.67 -5.06 -16.68
C HIS A 25 5.68 -4.12 -17.39
N PRO A 26 5.97 -3.71 -18.64
CA PRO A 26 5.16 -2.75 -19.38
C PRO A 26 3.68 -3.15 -19.50
N GLU A 27 3.39 -4.45 -19.57
CA GLU A 27 2.04 -5.02 -19.63
C GLU A 27 1.20 -4.78 -18.36
N LEU A 28 1.86 -4.55 -17.22
CA LEU A 28 1.23 -4.29 -15.92
C LEU A 28 1.15 -2.79 -15.58
N SER A 29 1.79 -1.94 -16.38
CA SER A 29 1.79 -0.48 -16.17
C SER A 29 0.40 0.13 -16.05
N ARG A 30 -0.56 -0.38 -16.82
CA ARG A 30 -1.96 0.09 -16.78
C ARG A 30 -2.66 -0.14 -15.44
N PHE A 31 -2.15 -1.06 -14.62
CA PHE A 31 -2.75 -1.45 -13.34
C PHE A 31 -1.97 -0.93 -12.13
N LEU A 32 -0.64 -0.88 -12.25
CA LEU A 32 0.26 -0.64 -11.12
C LEU A 32 1.03 0.67 -11.22
N SER A 33 0.98 1.36 -12.35
CA SER A 33 1.63 2.68 -12.45
C SER A 33 0.91 3.71 -11.58
N GLU A 34 1.69 4.69 -11.12
CA GLU A 34 1.22 5.85 -10.35
C GLU A 34 0.14 6.67 -11.08
N GLN A 35 -0.01 6.48 -12.39
CA GLN A 35 -0.97 7.18 -13.27
C GLN A 35 -2.11 6.26 -13.73
N THR A 36 -2.41 5.19 -12.99
CA THR A 36 -3.63 4.42 -13.25
C THR A 36 -4.84 5.35 -13.22
N THR A 37 -5.63 5.35 -14.29
CA THR A 37 -6.84 6.20 -14.42
C THR A 37 -8.11 5.41 -14.13
N ASP A 38 -7.99 4.12 -13.80
CA ASP A 38 -9.12 3.25 -13.49
C ASP A 38 -9.51 3.37 -12.01
N PRO A 39 -10.69 3.93 -11.69
CA PRO A 39 -11.13 4.11 -10.31
C PRO A 39 -11.33 2.80 -9.55
N ASP A 40 -11.61 1.69 -10.24
CA ASP A 40 -11.82 0.40 -9.59
C ASP A 40 -10.48 -0.23 -9.17
N VAL A 41 -9.43 -0.02 -9.97
CA VAL A 41 -8.06 -0.38 -9.60
C VAL A 41 -7.60 0.46 -8.40
N GLU A 42 -7.86 1.77 -8.41
CA GLU A 42 -7.51 2.63 -7.26
C GLU A 42 -8.18 2.16 -5.97
N ARG A 43 -9.48 1.85 -6.01
CA ARG A 43 -10.22 1.33 -4.85
C ARG A 43 -9.66 0.01 -4.32
N LEU A 44 -9.20 -0.87 -5.22
CA LEU A 44 -8.55 -2.12 -4.81
C LEU A 44 -7.21 -1.86 -4.10
N LEU A 45 -6.40 -0.93 -4.62
CA LEU A 45 -5.14 -0.54 -3.98
C LEU A 45 -5.37 0.11 -2.61
N GLU A 46 -6.37 0.99 -2.49
CA GLU A 46 -6.77 1.57 -1.22
C GLU A 46 -7.26 0.50 -0.23
N GLY A 47 -8.11 -0.43 -0.66
CA GLY A 47 -8.57 -1.55 0.17
C GLY A 47 -7.41 -2.44 0.63
N PHE A 48 -6.45 -2.72 -0.24
CA PHE A 48 -5.27 -3.50 0.11
C PHE A 48 -4.37 -2.77 1.11
N ALA A 49 -4.12 -1.47 0.90
CA ALA A 49 -3.39 -0.62 1.84
C ALA A 49 -4.09 -0.54 3.20
N PHE A 50 -5.43 -0.51 3.24
CA PHE A 50 -6.19 -0.53 4.48
C PHE A 50 -6.02 -1.84 5.26
N LEU A 51 -6.08 -2.99 4.57
CA LEU A 51 -5.91 -4.30 5.20
C LEU A 51 -4.49 -4.50 5.73
N THR A 52 -3.48 -4.16 4.94
CA THR A 52 -2.06 -4.29 5.30
C THR A 52 -1.66 -3.29 6.39
N GLY A 53 -2.15 -2.05 6.31
CA GLY A 53 -1.92 -1.04 7.34
C GLY A 53 -2.58 -1.42 8.67
N SER A 54 -3.78 -2.02 8.63
CA SER A 54 -4.43 -2.56 9.82
C SER A 54 -3.65 -3.72 10.44
N LEU A 55 -3.08 -4.59 9.60
CA LEU A 55 -2.25 -5.71 10.06
C LEU A 55 -0.98 -5.20 10.74
N ARG A 56 -0.27 -4.25 10.11
CA ARG A 56 0.93 -3.63 10.69
C ARG A 56 0.62 -2.91 12.00
N ALA A 57 -0.47 -2.13 12.04
CA ALA A 57 -0.91 -1.46 13.26
C ALA A 57 -1.14 -2.45 14.41
N LYS A 58 -1.79 -3.59 14.15
CA LYS A 58 -2.01 -4.63 15.16
C LYS A 58 -0.71 -5.29 15.63
N ILE A 59 0.21 -5.59 14.71
CA ILE A 59 1.51 -6.20 15.06
C ILE A 59 2.31 -5.26 15.96
N GLU A 60 2.36 -3.97 15.63
CA GLU A 60 3.08 -2.98 16.44
C GLU A 60 2.40 -2.74 17.80
N ASP A 61 1.07 -2.86 17.89
CA ASP A 61 0.32 -2.74 19.15
C ASP A 61 0.48 -3.97 20.07
N GLU A 62 0.53 -5.19 19.48
CA GLU A 62 0.67 -6.45 20.23
C GLU A 62 2.12 -6.79 20.63
N PHE A 63 3.14 -6.19 19.98
CA PHE A 63 4.55 -6.44 20.29
C PHE A 63 5.40 -5.15 20.43
N PRO A 64 5.23 -4.38 21.52
CA PRO A 64 6.03 -3.18 21.76
C PRO A 64 7.54 -3.46 21.93
N GLU A 65 7.90 -4.68 22.31
CA GLU A 65 9.29 -5.08 22.61
C GLU A 65 10.12 -5.46 21.37
N LEU A 66 9.50 -5.65 20.21
CA LEU A 66 10.19 -6.06 18.96
C LEU A 66 10.45 -4.90 17.98
N THR A 67 9.92 -3.71 18.26
CA THR A 67 9.90 -2.56 17.34
C THR A 67 10.76 -1.37 17.78
N HIS A 68 11.54 -1.53 18.86
CA HIS A 68 12.45 -0.51 19.40
C HIS A 68 13.92 -0.74 19.05
#